data_AF-A0A6G1ZFT0-F1
#
_entry.id   AF-A0A6G1ZFT0-F1
#
_cell.length_a   1.000
_cell.length_b   1.000
_cell.length_c   1.000
_cell.angle_alpha   90.00
_cell.angle_beta   90.00
_cell.angle_gamma   90.00
#
_symmetry.space_group_name_H-M   'P 1'
#
loop_
_entity.id
_entity.type
_entity.pdbx_description
1 polymer ?
#
loop_
_entity_poly.entity_id
_entity_poly.type
_entity_poly.pdbx_seq_one_letter_code
_entity_poly.pdbx_strand_id
1 'polypeptide(L)'
;MIKEIINQWEDRKEVLRNYFRTTPQSEYGEYIDIVKAIFRYVIEGYNIDKITVVDDGDWQGTQLFLIPLKTYQPCASEYLITHTYYGSCSGCDTLLGIRDFGHGLPSEAQVKEYMTLALHLVQKLQRIQD
;
A
#
# COMPACT_ATOMS: atom_id res chain seq x y z
N MET A 1 -11.74 3.93 -10.75
CA MET A 1 -10.98 2.73 -10.30
C MET A 1 -11.02 1.67 -11.40
N ILE A 2 -9.93 0.94 -11.57
CA ILE A 2 -9.76 -0.10 -12.60
C ILE A 2 -10.60 -1.31 -12.20
N LYS A 3 -11.56 -1.73 -13.04
CA LYS A 3 -12.54 -2.80 -12.70
C LYS A 3 -11.89 -4.10 -12.23
N GLU A 4 -10.82 -4.51 -12.90
CA GLU A 4 -10.03 -5.68 -12.54
C GLU A 4 -9.49 -5.61 -11.11
N ILE A 5 -8.97 -4.44 -10.71
CA ILE A 5 -8.44 -4.20 -9.37
C ILE A 5 -9.56 -4.22 -8.32
N ILE A 6 -10.74 -3.69 -8.65
CA ILE A 6 -11.91 -3.72 -7.75
C ILE A 6 -12.32 -5.17 -7.47
N ASN A 7 -12.42 -6.00 -8.51
CA ASN A 7 -12.82 -7.39 -8.35
C ASN A 7 -11.81 -8.14 -7.47
N GLN A 8 -10.50 -7.99 -7.76
CA GLN A 8 -9.45 -8.60 -6.95
C GLN A 8 -9.47 -8.11 -5.49
N TRP A 9 -9.78 -6.84 -5.25
CA TRP A 9 -9.97 -6.29 -3.91
C TRP A 9 -11.13 -6.94 -3.17
N GLU A 10 -12.32 -6.96 -3.76
CA GLU A 10 -13.50 -7.55 -3.13
C GLU A 10 -13.30 -9.04 -2.82
N ASP A 11 -12.66 -9.78 -3.72
CA ASP A 11 -12.42 -11.21 -3.58
C ASP A 11 -11.38 -11.55 -2.50
N ARG A 12 -10.38 -10.68 -2.26
CA ARG A 12 -9.19 -11.03 -1.46
C ARG A 12 -8.88 -10.12 -0.28
N LYS A 13 -9.62 -9.04 -0.05
CA LYS A 13 -9.37 -8.10 1.08
C LYS A 13 -9.33 -8.77 2.45
N GLU A 14 -10.05 -9.88 2.65
CA GLU A 14 -10.03 -10.61 3.92
C GLU A 14 -8.72 -11.38 4.15
N VAL A 15 -8.00 -11.76 3.09
CA VAL A 15 -6.64 -12.33 3.19
C VAL A 15 -5.66 -11.27 3.70
N LEU A 16 -5.72 -10.05 3.16
CA LEU A 16 -4.94 -8.91 3.62
C LEU A 16 -5.29 -8.53 5.07
N ARG A 17 -6.58 -8.54 5.42
CA ARG A 17 -7.03 -8.31 6.81
C ARG A 17 -6.38 -9.32 7.76
N ASN A 18 -6.36 -10.60 7.39
CA ASN A 18 -5.75 -11.63 8.21
C ASN A 18 -4.24 -11.43 8.35
N TYR A 19 -3.54 -11.04 7.27
CA TYR A 19 -2.13 -10.68 7.34
C TYR A 19 -1.87 -9.58 8.37
N PHE A 20 -2.62 -8.46 8.34
CA PHE A 20 -2.46 -7.42 9.35
C PHE A 20 -2.76 -7.92 10.76
N ARG A 21 -3.78 -8.77 10.95
CA ARG A 21 -4.14 -9.31 12.27
C ARG A 21 -3.05 -10.20 12.87
N THR A 22 -2.37 -11.00 12.06
CA THR A 22 -1.44 -12.04 12.55
C THR A 22 0.02 -11.70 12.39
N THR A 23 0.36 -10.53 11.84
CA THR A 23 1.73 -10.10 11.60
C THR A 23 2.09 -8.94 12.51
N PRO A 24 3.28 -8.92 13.13
CA PRO A 24 3.72 -7.78 13.92
C PRO A 24 3.81 -6.49 13.07
N GLN A 25 3.39 -5.36 13.63
CA GLN A 25 3.42 -4.05 12.95
C GLN A 25 4.82 -3.62 12.52
N SER A 26 5.87 -4.18 13.13
CA SER A 26 7.25 -3.96 12.69
C SER A 26 7.57 -4.50 11.29
N GLU A 27 6.80 -5.47 10.77
CA GLU A 27 7.02 -6.03 9.42
C GLU A 27 6.36 -5.21 8.31
N TYR A 28 5.51 -4.24 8.66
CA TYR A 28 4.86 -3.33 7.72
C TYR A 28 4.88 -1.89 8.23
N GLY A 29 6.06 -1.49 8.73
CA GLY A 29 6.27 -0.20 9.38
C GLY A 29 6.26 0.99 8.44
N GLU A 30 6.50 0.78 7.15
CA GLU A 30 6.59 1.80 6.12
C GLU A 30 5.44 1.69 5.11
N TYR A 31 5.08 2.79 4.44
CA TYR A 31 4.02 2.77 3.42
C TYR A 31 4.32 1.80 2.27
N ILE A 32 5.59 1.66 1.88
CA ILE A 32 5.99 0.68 0.86
C ILE A 32 5.65 -0.75 1.27
N ASP A 33 5.70 -1.09 2.55
CA ASP A 33 5.37 -2.43 3.03
C ASP A 33 3.87 -2.69 2.93
N ILE A 34 3.04 -1.67 3.23
CA ILE A 34 1.59 -1.73 3.01
C ILE A 34 1.27 -1.92 1.52
N VAL A 35 1.93 -1.16 0.63
CA VAL A 35 1.77 -1.31 -0.82
C VAL A 35 2.18 -2.72 -1.26
N LYS A 36 3.33 -3.22 -0.80
CA LYS A 36 3.78 -4.59 -1.10
C LYS A 36 2.78 -5.64 -0.58
N ALA A 37 2.20 -5.45 0.61
CA ALA A 37 1.19 -6.36 1.16
C ALA A 37 -0.08 -6.39 0.29
N ILE A 38 -0.55 -5.22 -0.19
CA ILE A 38 -1.68 -5.13 -1.13
C ILE A 38 -1.39 -5.95 -2.40
N PHE A 39 -0.23 -5.76 -3.03
CA PHE A 39 0.12 -6.50 -4.26
C PHE A 39 0.52 -7.97 -4.01
N ARG A 40 0.82 -8.35 -2.77
CA ARG A 40 1.08 -9.74 -2.41
C ARG A 40 -0.19 -10.53 -2.18
N TYR A 41 -1.14 -9.95 -1.45
CA TYR A 41 -2.31 -10.67 -0.95
C TYR A 41 -3.60 -10.35 -1.70
N VAL A 42 -3.63 -9.25 -2.44
CA VAL A 42 -4.86 -8.75 -3.07
C VAL A 42 -4.70 -8.57 -4.57
N ILE A 43 -3.68 -7.86 -5.04
CA ILE A 43 -3.55 -7.49 -6.46
C ILE A 43 -2.43 -8.31 -7.12
N GLU A 44 -2.80 -9.25 -7.98
CA GLU A 44 -1.87 -10.10 -8.72
C GLU A 44 -1.46 -9.48 -10.06
N GLY A 45 -0.44 -10.06 -10.71
CA GLY A 45 0.01 -9.67 -12.05
C GLY A 45 1.12 -8.61 -12.08
N TYR A 46 1.53 -8.10 -10.91
CA TYR A 46 2.58 -7.07 -10.80
C TYR A 46 3.86 -7.60 -10.14
N ASN A 47 4.97 -6.92 -10.41
CA ASN A 47 6.28 -7.28 -9.86
C ASN A 47 6.57 -6.50 -8.57
N ILE A 48 6.31 -7.15 -7.44
CA ILE A 48 6.45 -6.59 -6.08
C ILE A 48 7.91 -6.18 -5.78
N ASP A 49 8.87 -6.96 -6.28
CA ASP A 49 10.31 -6.73 -6.03
C ASP A 49 10.86 -5.54 -6.82
N LYS A 50 10.12 -5.08 -7.83
CA LYS A 50 10.47 -3.92 -8.67
C LYS A 50 9.64 -2.67 -8.37
N ILE A 51 8.85 -2.67 -7.29
CA ILE A 51 8.13 -1.46 -6.89
C ILE A 51 9.16 -0.38 -6.54
N THR A 52 9.04 0.76 -7.21
CA THR A 52 9.93 1.92 -7.00
C THR A 52 9.18 3.00 -6.24
N VAL A 53 9.83 3.61 -5.26
CA VAL A 53 9.30 4.75 -4.51
C VAL A 53 10.03 6.00 -4.98
N VAL A 54 9.27 7.01 -5.41
CA VAL A 54 9.77 8.37 -5.61
C VAL A 54 9.36 9.20 -4.41
N ASP A 55 10.34 9.74 -3.70
CA ASP A 55 10.18 10.53 -2.49
C ASP A 55 11.19 11.68 -2.52
N ASP A 56 10.68 12.89 -2.72
CA ASP A 56 11.46 14.13 -2.69
C ASP A 56 11.27 14.88 -1.35
N GLY A 57 10.62 14.24 -0.38
CA GLY A 57 10.47 14.77 0.98
C GLY A 57 11.69 14.45 1.85
N ASP A 58 11.73 15.09 3.02
CA ASP A 58 12.78 14.88 4.04
C ASP A 58 12.14 14.42 5.35
N TRP A 59 11.33 15.29 5.97
CA TRP A 59 10.61 15.01 7.22
C TRP A 59 9.12 14.68 7.01
N GLN A 60 8.59 15.09 5.87
CA GLN A 60 7.20 14.95 5.45
C GLN A 60 7.17 15.16 3.93
N GLY A 61 6.18 14.59 3.25
CA GLY A 61 6.12 14.69 1.81
C GLY A 61 5.11 13.76 1.17
N THR A 62 5.21 13.61 -0.14
CA THR A 62 4.40 12.66 -0.89
C THR A 62 5.29 11.56 -1.43
N GLN A 63 4.94 10.32 -1.13
CA GLN A 63 5.53 9.14 -1.76
C GLN A 63 4.68 8.72 -2.95
N LEU A 64 5.32 8.58 -4.11
CA LEU A 64 4.73 7.97 -5.30
C LEU A 64 5.26 6.54 -5.43
N PHE A 65 4.35 5.58 -5.60
CA PHE A 65 4.69 4.17 -5.77
C PHE A 65 4.46 3.77 -7.22
N LEU A 66 5.52 3.40 -7.93
CA LEU A 66 5.47 2.89 -9.30
C LEU A 66 5.51 1.36 -9.26
N ILE A 67 4.44 0.72 -9.73
CA ILE A 67 4.25 -0.72 -9.65
C ILE A 67 4.22 -1.32 -11.06
N PRO A 68 5.31 -1.93 -11.53
CA PRO A 68 5.39 -2.51 -12.87
C PRO A 68 4.58 -3.80 -13.01
N LEU A 69 3.93 -3.98 -14.15
CA LEU A 69 3.40 -5.29 -14.56
C LEU A 69 4.51 -6.35 -14.57
N LYS A 70 4.17 -7.59 -14.22
CA LYS A 70 5.08 -8.73 -14.24
C LYS A 70 5.32 -9.21 -15.69
N THR A 71 6.11 -8.44 -16.43
CA THR A 71 6.55 -8.74 -17.80
C THR A 71 8.06 -8.51 -17.96
N TYR A 72 8.63 -8.84 -19.12
CA TYR A 72 10.05 -8.70 -19.40
C TYR A 72 10.51 -7.23 -19.37
N GLN A 73 9.78 -6.35 -20.07
CA GLN A 73 10.05 -4.92 -20.19
C GLN A 73 8.73 -4.14 -20.23
N PRO A 74 8.20 -3.70 -19.08
CA PRO A 74 6.94 -2.96 -19.05
C PRO A 74 7.09 -1.59 -19.72
N CYS A 75 6.17 -1.23 -20.60
CA CYS A 75 6.04 0.15 -21.10
C CYS A 75 5.32 1.04 -20.07
N ALA A 76 5.25 2.36 -20.30
CA ALA A 76 4.67 3.31 -19.36
C ALA A 76 3.25 2.92 -18.91
N SER A 77 2.38 2.57 -19.87
CA SER A 77 0.99 2.16 -19.60
C SER A 77 0.84 0.87 -18.77
N GLU A 78 1.91 0.07 -18.65
CA GLU A 78 1.96 -1.17 -17.87
C GLU A 78 2.42 -0.94 -16.42
N TYR A 79 2.60 0.32 -16.02
CA TYR A 79 2.78 0.69 -14.61
C TYR A 79 1.44 1.12 -14.01
N LEU A 80 1.19 0.64 -12.78
CA LEU A 80 0.29 1.32 -11.88
C LEU A 80 1.05 2.35 -11.06
N ILE A 81 0.36 3.41 -10.69
CA ILE A 81 0.81 4.40 -9.73
C ILE A 81 -0.23 4.55 -8.62
N THR A 82 0.24 4.66 -7.37
CA THR A 82 -0.54 5.18 -6.24
C THR A 82 0.33 6.11 -5.43
N HIS A 83 -0.26 6.85 -4.50
CA HIS A 83 0.46 7.82 -3.71
C HIS A 83 -0.15 8.02 -2.33
N THR A 84 0.70 8.45 -1.40
CA THR A 84 0.28 8.86 -0.07
C THR A 84 1.12 10.03 0.42
N TYR A 85 0.51 10.85 1.26
CA TYR A 85 1.25 11.84 2.02
C TYR A 85 1.73 11.18 3.31
N TYR A 86 2.98 11.43 3.69
CA TYR A 86 3.53 11.06 4.98
C TYR A 86 3.92 12.31 5.77
N GLY A 87 3.80 12.22 7.09
CA GLY A 87 4.03 13.32 8.01
C GLY A 87 5.13 13.03 9.02
N SER A 88 5.59 14.08 9.70
CA SER A 88 6.65 14.01 10.70
C SER A 88 6.16 13.57 12.09
N CYS A 89 4.85 13.46 12.31
CA CYS A 89 4.25 13.06 13.58
C CYS A 89 2.94 12.29 13.39
N SER A 90 2.49 11.58 14.42
CA SER A 90 1.26 10.76 14.39
C SER A 90 -0.02 11.54 14.09
N GLY A 91 -0.05 12.85 14.33
CA GLY A 91 -1.18 13.70 13.95
C GLY A 91 -1.19 14.10 12.47
N CYS A 92 -0.04 13.99 11.79
CA CYS A 92 0.13 14.37 10.39
C CYS A 92 0.38 13.17 9.46
N ASP A 93 0.67 12.00 10.03
CA ASP A 93 0.94 10.76 9.32
C ASP A 93 -0.05 9.67 9.71
N THR A 94 -0.78 9.15 8.72
CA THR A 94 -1.81 8.13 8.95
C THR A 94 -1.22 6.83 9.46
N LEU A 95 -0.11 6.36 8.90
CA LEU A 95 0.52 5.10 9.29
C LEU A 95 1.10 5.18 10.72
N LEU A 96 1.80 6.26 11.05
CA LEU A 96 2.30 6.49 12.41
C LEU A 96 1.14 6.62 13.41
N GLY A 97 0.06 7.30 13.03
CA GLY A 97 -1.16 7.42 13.83
C GLY A 97 -1.79 6.06 14.14
N ILE A 98 -1.94 5.19 13.14
CA ILE A 98 -2.49 3.84 13.34
C ILE A 98 -1.56 3.00 14.22
N ARG A 99 -0.25 3.06 13.99
CA ARG A 99 0.73 2.29 14.76
C ARG A 99 0.77 2.68 16.22
N ASP A 100 0.58 3.96 16.53
CA ASP A 100 0.71 4.54 17.87
C ASP A 100 2.03 4.13 18.54
N PHE A 101 3.13 4.20 17.79
CA PHE A 101 4.48 3.74 18.17
C PHE A 101 4.57 2.25 18.57
N GLY A 102 3.54 1.46 18.29
CA GLY A 102 3.50 0.02 18.48
C GLY A 102 4.33 -0.75 17.45
N HIS A 103 4.91 -1.86 17.92
CA HIS A 103 5.69 -2.79 17.10
C HIS A 103 5.14 -4.23 17.10
N GLY A 104 4.25 -4.56 18.04
CA GLY A 104 3.64 -5.89 18.17
C GLY A 104 2.43 -6.10 17.25
N LEU A 105 1.63 -7.13 17.56
CA LEU A 105 0.36 -7.37 16.86
C LEU A 105 -0.60 -6.18 17.04
N PRO A 106 -1.33 -5.79 16.00
CA PRO A 106 -2.32 -4.72 16.11
C PRO A 106 -3.57 -5.18 16.86
N SER A 107 -4.27 -4.23 17.45
CA SER A 107 -5.65 -4.42 17.91
C SER A 107 -6.61 -4.51 16.72
N GLU A 108 -7.84 -5.02 16.94
CA GLU A 108 -8.88 -5.05 15.89
C GLU A 108 -9.24 -3.65 15.36
N ALA A 109 -9.14 -2.61 16.19
CA ALA A 109 -9.34 -1.23 15.76
C ALA A 109 -8.25 -0.81 14.77
N GLN A 110 -6.99 -1.05 15.09
CA GLN A 110 -5.86 -0.79 14.19
C GLN A 110 -5.97 -1.60 12.91
N VAL A 111 -6.36 -2.89 12.97
CA VAL A 111 -6.61 -3.70 11.76
C VAL A 111 -7.64 -3.05 10.85
N LYS A 112 -8.73 -2.50 11.40
CA LYS A 112 -9.74 -1.78 10.62
C LYS A 112 -9.15 -0.54 9.94
N GLU A 113 -8.33 0.22 10.66
CA GLU A 113 -7.69 1.41 10.10
C GLU A 113 -6.63 1.07 9.04
N TYR A 114 -5.84 0.01 9.22
CA TYR A 114 -4.94 -0.51 8.19
C TYR A 114 -5.71 -0.92 6.92
N MET A 115 -6.85 -1.58 7.08
CA MET A 115 -7.71 -1.90 5.93
C MET A 115 -8.26 -0.66 5.24
N THR A 116 -8.58 0.40 5.98
CA THR A 116 -8.99 1.69 5.41
C THR A 116 -7.84 2.38 4.68
N LEU A 117 -6.64 2.41 5.27
CA LEU A 117 -5.44 2.93 4.61
C LEU A 117 -5.15 2.18 3.31
N ALA A 118 -5.17 0.85 3.34
CA ALA A 118 -4.97 0.01 2.17
C ALA A 118 -6.03 0.26 1.10
N LEU A 119 -7.30 0.41 1.49
CA LEU A 119 -8.38 0.75 0.57
C LEU A 119 -8.12 2.09 -0.11
N HIS A 120 -7.70 3.12 0.62
CA HIS A 120 -7.39 4.43 0.04
C HIS A 120 -6.23 4.36 -0.98
N LEU A 121 -5.19 3.58 -0.69
CA LEU A 121 -4.09 3.32 -1.63
C LEU A 121 -4.60 2.63 -2.90
N VAL A 122 -5.50 1.65 -2.77
CA VAL A 122 -6.11 0.93 -3.90
C VAL A 122 -7.04 1.82 -4.71
N GLN A 123 -7.83 2.66 -4.08
CA GLN A 123 -8.75 3.59 -4.75
C GLN A 123 -8.00 4.63 -5.60
N LYS A 124 -6.80 5.02 -5.18
CA LYS A 124 -5.90 5.93 -5.90
C LYS A 124 -5.11 5.26 -7.02
N LEU A 125 -5.18 3.94 -7.20
CA LEU A 125 -4.45 3.26 -8.27
C LEU A 125 -4.91 3.74 -9.64
N GLN A 126 -3.94 4.16 -10.44
CA GLN A 126 -4.13 4.62 -11.81
C GLN A 126 -3.07 3.97 -12.71
N ARG A 127 -3.39 3.76 -13.98
CA ARG A 127 -2.36 3.48 -14.99
C ARG A 127 -1.72 4.78 -15.41
N ILE A 128 -0.42 4.77 -15.68
CA ILE A 128 0.22 5.90 -16.35
C ILE A 128 -0.37 5.96 -17.76
N GLN A 129 -0.88 7.13 -18.15
CA GLN A 129 -1.40 7.36 -19.50
C GLN A 129 -0.25 7.86 -20.37
N ASP A 130 -0.28 7.45 -21.64
CA ASP A 130 0.58 8.03 -22.68
C ASP A 130 0.10 9.42 -23.10
#